data_AF-A0A816CCA7-F1
#
_entry.id   AF-A0A816CCA7-F1
#
_cell.length_a   1.000
_cell.length_b   1.000
_cell.length_c   1.000
_cell.angle_alpha   90.00
_cell.angle_beta   90.00
_cell.angle_gamma   90.00
#
_symmetry.space_group_name_H-M   'P 1'
#
loop_
_entity.id
_entity.type
_entity.pdbx_description
1 polymer ?
#
loop_
_entity_poly.entity_id
_entity_poly.type
_entity_poly.pdbx_seq_one_letter_code
_entity_poly.pdbx_strand_id
1 'polypeptide(L)'
;CPPCRAFTPKLVEFYRTHAKEKNFEIIYVSSDQDERQYEEYYKEMPWLRFDFRQQRKRDKLMKVFKVSGIPQLILFDGDTGNILCTNAMEQIQYRDKKGELFPWKQH
;
A
#
# COMPACT_ATOMS: atom_id res chain seq x y z
N CYS A 1 0.57 0.93 14.93
CA CYS A 1 0.65 2.22 14.20
C CYS A 1 -0.73 2.90 14.14
N PRO A 2 -1.01 3.97 14.91
CA PRO A 2 -2.29 4.70 14.84
C PRO A 2 -2.66 5.26 13.45
N PRO A 3 -1.78 5.97 12.71
CA PRO A 3 -2.17 6.51 11.41
C PRO A 3 -2.46 5.41 10.37
N CYS A 4 -1.77 4.26 10.45
CA CYS A 4 -2.04 3.11 9.59
C CYS A 4 -3.45 2.55 9.80
N ARG A 5 -3.85 2.38 11.07
CA ARG A 5 -5.20 1.91 11.43
C ARG A 5 -6.30 2.88 11.00
N ALA A 6 -6.02 4.19 10.97
CA ALA A 6 -6.95 5.19 10.46
C ALA A 6 -7.06 5.18 8.92
N PHE A 7 -5.99 4.84 8.21
CA PHE A 7 -5.97 4.84 6.74
C PHE A 7 -6.47 3.52 6.13
N THR A 8 -6.20 2.38 6.76
CA THR A 8 -6.50 1.04 6.19
C THR A 8 -7.96 0.86 5.78
N PRO A 9 -8.97 1.25 6.57
CA PRO A 9 -10.36 1.13 6.15
C PRO A 9 -10.68 1.89 4.85
N LYS A 10 -10.07 3.07 4.65
CA LYS A 10 -10.24 3.86 3.42
C LYS A 10 -9.60 3.17 2.22
N LEU A 11 -8.44 2.57 2.42
CA LEU A 11 -7.75 1.81 1.38
C LEU A 11 -8.54 0.53 1.03
N VAL A 12 -9.13 -0.16 2.01
CA VAL A 12 -10.01 -1.31 1.81
C VAL A 12 -11.23 -0.94 0.97
N GLU A 13 -11.88 0.18 1.28
CA GLU A 13 -13.00 0.69 0.50
C GLU A 13 -12.58 1.01 -0.95
N PHE A 14 -11.48 1.74 -1.13
CA PHE A 14 -10.95 2.07 -2.44
C PHE A 14 -10.63 0.80 -3.26
N TYR A 15 -9.96 -0.17 -2.64
CA TYR A 15 -9.61 -1.44 -3.28
C TYR A 15 -10.86 -2.22 -3.72
N ARG A 16 -11.84 -2.39 -2.83
CA ARG A 16 -13.07 -3.12 -3.15
C ARG A 16 -13.87 -2.47 -4.28
N THR A 17 -13.87 -1.14 -4.35
CA THR A 17 -14.60 -0.40 -5.38
C THR A 17 -13.87 -0.44 -6.72
N HIS A 18 -12.54 -0.30 -6.73
CA HIS A 18 -11.82 0.04 -7.95
C HIS A 18 -10.84 -1.02 -8.47
N ALA A 19 -10.38 -1.98 -7.65
CA ALA A 19 -9.30 -2.89 -8.02
C ALA A 19 -9.58 -3.69 -9.29
N LYS A 20 -10.82 -4.18 -9.44
CA LYS A 20 -11.22 -4.97 -10.60
C LYS A 20 -11.29 -4.13 -11.88
N GLU A 21 -11.92 -2.96 -11.83
CA GLU A 21 -12.11 -2.09 -12.99
C GLU A 21 -10.79 -1.44 -13.43
N LYS A 22 -10.01 -0.94 -12.45
CA LYS A 22 -8.73 -0.26 -12.68
C LYS A 22 -7.54 -1.22 -12.77
N ASN A 23 -7.80 -2.53 -12.68
CA ASN A 23 -6.84 -3.62 -12.83
C ASN A 23 -5.55 -3.41 -12.01
N PHE A 24 -5.68 -3.29 -10.69
CA PHE A 24 -4.53 -3.20 -9.79
C PHE A 24 -4.64 -4.15 -8.60
N GLU A 25 -3.50 -4.43 -7.98
CA GLU A 25 -3.38 -5.23 -6.76
C GLU A 25 -2.57 -4.45 -5.71
N ILE A 26 -2.80 -4.74 -4.43
CA ILE A 26 -2.03 -4.21 -3.31
C ILE A 26 -1.22 -5.35 -2.68
N ILE A 27 0.06 -5.10 -2.44
CA ILE A 27 0.92 -6.01 -1.68
C ILE A 27 1.27 -5.33 -0.37
N TYR A 28 0.73 -5.84 0.73
CA TYR A 28 1.03 -5.36 2.07
C TYR A 28 2.45 -5.75 2.48
N VAL A 29 3.29 -4.75 2.77
CA VAL A 29 4.63 -4.93 3.32
C VAL A 29 4.64 -4.43 4.77
N SER A 30 4.62 -5.37 5.71
CA SER A 30 4.51 -5.05 7.13
C SER A 30 5.80 -4.46 7.72
N SER A 31 5.60 -3.53 8.65
CA SER A 31 6.61 -3.00 9.58
C SER A 31 6.32 -3.40 11.03
N ASP A 32 5.46 -4.41 11.25
CA ASP A 32 5.13 -4.91 12.57
C ASP A 32 6.36 -5.60 13.21
N GLN A 33 6.41 -5.55 14.53
CA GLN A 33 7.56 -6.05 15.30
C GLN A 33 7.60 -7.57 15.39
N ASP A 34 6.44 -8.23 15.27
CA ASP A 34 6.31 -9.67 15.37
C ASP A 34 5.22 -10.22 14.44
N GLU A 35 5.30 -11.53 14.19
CA GLU A 35 4.43 -12.23 13.26
C GLU A 35 2.97 -12.26 13.74
N ARG A 36 2.71 -12.25 15.04
CA ARG A 36 1.34 -12.24 15.58
C ARG A 36 0.64 -10.92 15.26
N GLN A 37 1.32 -9.79 15.45
CA GLN A 37 0.79 -8.47 15.10
C GLN A 37 0.52 -8.37 13.59
N TYR A 38 1.45 -8.88 12.78
CA TYR A 38 1.30 -8.95 11.33
C TYR A 38 0.08 -9.77 10.90
N GLU A 39 -0.07 -10.99 11.43
CA GLU A 39 -1.18 -11.88 11.11
C GLU A 39 -2.53 -11.28 11.54
N GLU A 40 -2.58 -10.71 12.75
CA GLU A 40 -3.81 -10.11 13.26
C GLU A 40 -4.24 -8.92 12.43
N TYR A 41 -3.33 -8.01 12.11
CA TYR A 41 -3.65 -6.81 11.37
C TYR A 41 -3.99 -7.10 9.90
N TYR A 42 -3.33 -8.10 9.30
CA TYR A 42 -3.63 -8.50 7.92
C TYR A 42 -5.06 -9.04 7.74
N LYS A 43 -5.73 -9.55 8.78
CA LYS A 43 -7.13 -10.01 8.69
C LYS A 43 -8.10 -8.92 8.20
N GLU A 44 -7.74 -7.64 8.36
CA GLU A 44 -8.53 -6.51 7.90
C GLU A 44 -8.38 -6.23 6.39
N MET A 45 -7.45 -6.90 5.71
CA MET A 45 -6.99 -6.55 4.37
C MET A 45 -7.41 -7.60 3.31
N PRO A 46 -8.14 -7.20 2.24
CA PRO A 46 -8.62 -8.11 1.20
C PRO A 46 -7.65 -8.29 0.01
N TRP A 47 -6.36 -8.03 0.21
CA TRP A 47 -5.33 -8.01 -0.84
C TRP A 47 -4.13 -8.86 -0.42
N LEU A 48 -3.09 -8.96 -1.26
CA LEU A 48 -1.92 -9.79 -1.01
C LEU A 48 -0.99 -9.24 0.09
N ARG A 49 -0.12 -10.10 0.62
CA ARG A 49 0.91 -9.71 1.58
C ARG A 49 2.27 -10.29 1.23
N PHE A 50 3.29 -9.54 1.59
CA PHE A 50 4.68 -9.97 1.49
C PHE A 50 5.04 -10.82 2.72
N ASP A 51 5.69 -11.97 2.51
CA ASP A 51 6.05 -12.91 3.58
C ASP A 51 6.81 -12.22 4.73
N PHE A 52 6.24 -12.29 5.94
CA PHE A 52 6.79 -11.67 7.15
C PHE A 52 8.21 -12.16 7.45
N ARG A 53 8.51 -13.43 7.15
CA ARG A 53 9.80 -14.05 7.46
C ARG A 53 10.93 -13.53 6.59
N GLN A 54 10.63 -12.83 5.49
CA GLN A 54 11.62 -12.28 4.57
C GLN A 54 12.13 -10.89 5.00
N GLN A 55 12.52 -10.74 6.27
CA GLN A 55 12.95 -9.48 6.89
C GLN A 55 13.93 -8.68 6.02
N ARG A 56 15.02 -9.30 5.58
CA ARG A 56 16.05 -8.63 4.76
C ARG A 56 15.50 -8.02 3.47
N LYS A 57 14.51 -8.66 2.83
CA LYS A 57 13.88 -8.13 1.62
C LYS A 57 12.95 -6.97 1.95
N ARG A 58 12.18 -7.07 3.04
CA ARG A 58 11.33 -5.96 3.53
C ARG A 58 12.17 -4.73 3.84
N ASP A 59 13.27 -4.90 4.58
CA ASP A 59 14.20 -3.80 4.90
C ASP A 59 14.80 -3.17 3.63
N LYS A 60 15.16 -4.00 2.65
CA LYS A 60 15.67 -3.53 1.35
C LYS A 60 14.61 -2.69 0.63
N LEU A 61 13.33 -3.11 0.61
CA LEU A 61 12.25 -2.35 -0.01
C LEU A 61 12.08 -0.99 0.66
N MET A 62 12.04 -0.95 2.00
CA MET A 62 11.93 0.30 2.77
C MET A 62 13.08 1.25 2.43
N LYS A 63 14.31 0.74 2.32
CA LYS A 63 15.49 1.54 1.95
C LYS A 63 15.45 2.05 0.50
N VAL A 64 15.15 1.17 -0.47
CA VAL A 64 15.12 1.51 -1.89
C VAL A 64 14.09 2.60 -2.16
N PHE A 65 12.92 2.49 -1.55
CA PHE A 65 11.83 3.45 -1.72
C PHE A 65 11.84 4.59 -0.70
N LYS A 66 12.92 4.70 0.08
CA LYS A 66 13.15 5.78 1.06
C LYS A 66 11.95 5.98 1.99
N VAL A 67 11.36 4.87 2.45
CA VAL A 67 10.25 4.88 3.40
C VAL A 67 10.75 5.35 4.75
N SER A 68 10.37 6.58 5.14
CA SER A 68 10.77 7.20 6.41
C SER A 68 9.63 7.26 7.43
N GLY A 69 8.41 6.85 7.05
CA GLY A 69 7.24 6.85 7.93
C GLY A 69 6.11 5.98 7.36
N ILE A 70 5.18 5.56 8.23
CA ILE A 70 4.02 4.75 7.86
C ILE A 70 2.71 5.43 8.28
N PRO A 71 1.62 5.27 7.50
CA PRO A 71 1.53 4.47 6.28
C PRO A 71 2.13 5.16 5.06
N GLN A 72 2.74 4.38 4.16
CA GLN A 72 3.20 4.81 2.84
C GLN A 72 2.65 3.86 1.78
N LEU A 73 2.20 4.42 0.65
CA LEU A 73 1.65 3.67 -0.47
C LEU A 73 2.27 4.19 -1.76
N ILE A 74 2.98 3.31 -2.46
CA ILE A 74 3.68 3.59 -3.71
C ILE A 74 3.05 2.73 -4.80
N LEU A 75 2.69 3.37 -5.90
CA LEU A 75 2.11 2.72 -7.05
C LEU A 75 3.18 2.47 -8.11
N PHE A 76 3.18 1.26 -8.64
CA PHE A 76 4.07 0.83 -9.71
C PHE A 76 3.25 0.43 -10.93
N ASP A 77 3.87 0.54 -12.09
CA ASP A 77 3.43 -0.13 -13.29
C ASP A 77 3.79 -1.62 -13.19
N GLY A 78 2.78 -2.49 -13.34
CA GLY A 78 2.95 -3.93 -13.11
C GLY A 78 3.85 -4.63 -14.11
N ASP A 79 3.94 -4.12 -15.35
CA ASP A 79 4.70 -4.74 -16.43
C ASP A 79 6.16 -4.26 -16.45
N THR A 80 6.37 -2.96 -16.21
CA THR A 80 7.70 -2.33 -16.32
C THR A 80 8.41 -2.18 -14.98
N GLY A 81 7.68 -2.21 -13.86
CA GLY A 81 8.21 -1.92 -12.53
C GLY A 81 8.51 -0.43 -12.30
N ASN A 82 8.10 0.45 -13.22
CA ASN A 82 8.29 1.90 -13.06
C ASN A 82 7.40 2.44 -11.93
N ILE A 83 7.91 3.41 -11.18
CA ILE A 83 7.11 4.13 -10.18
C ILE A 83 6.15 5.06 -10.92
N LEU A 84 4.86 4.90 -10.65
CA LEU A 84 3.82 5.80 -11.16
C LEU A 84 3.49 6.91 -10.16
N CYS A 85 3.41 6.58 -8.87
CA CYS A 85 3.02 7.55 -7.84
C CYS A 85 3.65 7.18 -6.49
N THR A 86 4.32 8.13 -5.84
CA THR A 86 4.94 7.91 -4.52
C THR A 86 4.08 8.34 -3.33
N ASN A 87 2.99 9.08 -3.59
CA ASN A 87 2.09 9.61 -2.57
C ASN A 87 0.63 9.15 -2.74
N ALA A 88 0.42 7.91 -3.20
CA ALA A 88 -0.93 7.39 -3.48
C ALA A 88 -1.86 7.40 -2.25
N MET A 89 -1.30 7.29 -1.04
CA MET A 89 -2.06 7.45 0.20
C MET A 89 -2.75 8.83 0.29
N GLU A 90 -2.03 9.90 -0.07
CA GLU A 90 -2.58 11.26 -0.06
C GLU A 90 -3.71 11.42 -1.07
N GLN A 91 -3.57 10.77 -2.23
CA GLN A 91 -4.60 10.77 -3.27
C GLN A 91 -5.89 10.17 -2.73
N ILE A 92 -5.84 8.95 -2.20
CA ILE A 92 -7.00 8.23 -1.67
C ILE A 92 -7.58 8.96 -0.45
N GLN A 93 -6.73 9.50 0.42
CA GLN A 93 -7.18 10.07 1.68
C GLN A 93 -7.78 11.48 1.53
N TYR A 94 -7.25 12.29 0.61
CA TYR A 94 -7.53 13.73 0.57
C TYR A 94 -7.91 14.29 -0.79
N ARG A 95 -7.35 13.80 -1.90
CA ARG A 95 -7.44 14.48 -3.21
C ARG A 95 -8.44 13.86 -4.18
N ASP A 96 -8.36 12.55 -4.36
CA ASP A 96 -9.13 11.79 -5.35
C ASP A 96 -9.72 10.52 -4.72
N LYS A 97 -10.66 10.72 -3.81
CA LYS A 97 -11.31 9.64 -3.06
C LYS A 97 -12.08 8.66 -3.97
N LYS A 98 -12.49 9.11 -5.16
CA LYS A 98 -13.24 8.32 -6.15
C LYS A 98 -12.34 7.67 -7.21
N GLY A 99 -11.04 7.92 -7.18
CA GLY A 99 -10.10 7.36 -8.15
C GLY A 99 -10.31 7.84 -9.58
N GLU A 100 -10.87 9.03 -9.79
CA GLU A 100 -11.13 9.60 -11.12
C GLU A 100 -9.82 9.95 -11.86
N LEU A 101 -8.75 10.23 -11.11
CA LEU A 101 -7.43 10.60 -11.61
C LEU A 101 -6.39 9.46 -11.49
N PHE A 102 -6.81 8.27 -11.04
CA PHE A 102 -5.94 7.09 -11.00
C PHE A 102 -5.38 6.79 -12.41
N PRO A 103 -4.07 6.50 -12.59
CA PRO A 103 -3.10 6.07 -11.57
C PRO A 103 -2.22 7.19 -10.98
N TRP A 104 -2.66 8.44 -11.03
CA TRP A 104 -1.96 9.58 -10.40
C TRP A 104 -0.47 9.69 -10.80
N LYS A 105 -0.18 9.47 -12.09
CA LYS A 105 1.19 9.51 -12.62
C LYS A 105 1.82 10.87 -12.27
N GLN A 106 2.93 10.85 -11.55
CA GLN A 106 3.73 12.04 -11.30
C GLN A 106 4.58 12.32 -12.55
N HIS A 107 4.64 13.60 -12.96
CA HIS A 107 5.51 14.08 -14.04
C HIS A 107 6.93 14.33 -13.53
#